data_AF-T1ARW4-F1
#
_entry.id   AF-T1ARW4-F1
#
_cell.length_a   1.000
_cell.length_b   1.000
_cell.length_c   1.000
_cell.angle_alpha   90.00
_cell.angle_beta   90.00
_cell.angle_gamma   90.00
#
_symmetry.space_group_name_H-M   'P 1'
#
loop_
_entity.id
_entity.type
_entity.pdbx_description
1 polymer ?
#
loop_
_entity_poly.entity_id
_entity_poly.type
_entity_poly.pdbx_seq_one_letter_code
_entity_poly.pdbx_strand_id
1 'polypeptide(L)'
;MNNMRNKVFPESNGGILICGINWGGDPNGKDDGHSGKHAFTDKEHNSFRYSETLIEWFKVWGIEVDRSSNPGPLERSFIQTNWCDSQSKSAAGISDDDYRRTELFKLIKQYQPRAIVLTAVSLFPRFRARAAEAGIRELKDHEQYLLKTATGKQFRAWLAEYDKTNVLAVPHPSRFASILGKSVAGWKQPARYALSKVIDIQSAAYKPLRL
;
A
#
# COMPACT_ATOMS: atom_id res chain seq x y z
N MET A 1 2.42 -20.06 4.60
CA MET A 1 2.69 -18.79 5.31
C MET A 1 2.01 -17.68 4.53
N ASN A 2 1.27 -16.79 5.20
CA ASN A 2 0.69 -15.63 4.52
C ASN A 2 1.79 -14.57 4.39
N ASN A 3 2.04 -14.10 3.16
CA ASN A 3 3.02 -13.08 2.82
C ASN A 3 2.63 -11.69 3.41
N MET A 4 2.61 -11.55 4.73
CA MET A 4 2.19 -10.35 5.45
C MET A 4 3.24 -9.96 6.50
N ARG A 5 3.43 -8.65 6.73
CA ARG A 5 4.51 -8.13 7.61
C ARG A 5 4.03 -7.53 8.93
N ASN A 6 2.80 -7.06 9.00
CA ASN A 6 2.26 -6.43 10.21
C ASN A 6 1.16 -7.28 10.85
N LYS A 7 0.83 -6.93 12.10
CA LYS A 7 -0.31 -7.48 12.81
C LYS A 7 -1.60 -7.16 12.07
N VAL A 8 -2.41 -8.18 11.88
CA VAL A 8 -3.77 -8.07 11.36
C VAL A 8 -4.72 -7.85 12.53
N PHE A 9 -5.62 -6.90 12.37
CA PHE A 9 -6.66 -6.56 13.33
C PHE A 9 -8.04 -6.82 12.72
N PRO A 10 -9.12 -6.86 13.52
CA PRO A 10 -10.48 -6.93 12.99
C PRO A 10 -10.78 -5.83 11.95
N GLU A 11 -10.26 -4.61 12.16
CA GLU A 11 -10.40 -3.46 11.27
C GLU A 11 -9.66 -3.61 9.93
N SER A 12 -8.76 -4.59 9.81
CA SER A 12 -8.11 -4.90 8.54
C SER A 12 -9.09 -5.46 7.50
N ASN A 13 -10.24 -6.00 7.93
CA ASN A 13 -11.33 -6.39 7.03
C ASN A 13 -11.98 -5.14 6.42
N GLY A 14 -11.97 -5.03 5.10
CA GLY A 14 -12.41 -3.81 4.43
C GLY A 14 -11.43 -2.64 4.55
N GLY A 15 -10.21 -2.88 5.03
CA GLY A 15 -9.20 -1.85 5.28
C GLY A 15 -8.34 -1.50 4.06
N ILE A 16 -7.10 -1.06 4.33
CA ILE A 16 -6.13 -0.62 3.34
C ILE A 16 -5.05 -1.71 3.18
N LEU A 17 -4.89 -2.23 1.97
CA LEU A 17 -3.79 -3.17 1.65
C LEU A 17 -2.67 -2.43 0.90
N ILE A 18 -1.48 -2.41 1.47
CA ILE A 18 -0.26 -1.88 0.85
C ILE A 18 0.53 -3.07 0.28
N CYS A 19 0.80 -3.05 -1.02
CA CYS A 19 1.52 -4.11 -1.71
C CYS A 19 2.75 -3.56 -2.45
N GLY A 20 3.94 -3.97 -2.02
CA GLY A 20 5.17 -3.76 -2.78
C GLY A 20 5.48 -4.92 -3.73
N ILE A 21 6.69 -4.91 -4.30
CA ILE A 21 7.13 -5.97 -5.22
C ILE A 21 7.61 -7.20 -4.43
N ASN A 22 8.57 -7.01 -3.54
CA ASN A 22 9.25 -8.07 -2.77
C ASN A 22 9.83 -7.48 -1.47
N TRP A 23 10.24 -8.33 -0.53
CA TRP A 23 10.82 -7.88 0.73
C TRP A 23 12.25 -7.36 0.51
N GLY A 24 12.58 -6.25 1.16
CA GLY A 24 13.97 -5.78 1.22
C GLY A 24 14.82 -6.74 2.04
N GLY A 25 16.09 -6.90 1.68
CA GLY A 25 17.05 -7.72 2.43
C GLY A 25 18.26 -6.93 2.96
N ASP A 26 18.75 -7.31 4.14
CA ASP A 26 20.10 -7.02 4.60
C ASP A 26 21.08 -7.94 3.82
N PRO A 27 22.19 -7.43 3.24
CA PRO A 27 23.18 -8.29 2.59
C PRO A 27 23.81 -9.34 3.52
N ASN A 28 23.63 -9.21 4.83
CA ASN A 28 24.17 -10.11 5.86
C ASN A 28 23.13 -11.09 6.44
N GLY A 29 21.93 -11.18 5.85
CA GLY A 29 20.95 -12.21 6.22
C GLY A 29 20.38 -12.11 7.64
N LYS A 30 20.45 -10.94 8.28
CA LYS A 30 19.70 -10.71 9.53
C LYS A 30 18.22 -10.64 9.21
N ASP A 31 17.47 -11.58 9.78
CA ASP A 31 16.01 -11.57 9.85
C ASP A 31 15.58 -10.19 10.38
N ASP A 32 14.91 -9.38 9.54
CA ASP A 32 14.62 -7.98 9.80
C ASP A 32 13.43 -7.78 10.74
N GLY A 33 13.23 -8.74 11.66
CA GLY A 33 12.28 -8.64 12.76
C GLY A 33 10.83 -8.62 12.27
N HIS A 34 10.51 -9.39 11.22
CA HIS A 34 9.16 -9.63 10.73
C HIS A 34 8.31 -10.35 11.77
N SER A 35 7.92 -9.67 12.83
CA SER A 35 7.23 -10.33 13.94
C SER A 35 5.74 -10.52 13.65
N GLY A 36 5.14 -9.73 12.74
CA GLY A 36 3.69 -9.69 12.57
C GLY A 36 2.95 -9.31 13.86
N LYS A 37 3.65 -8.72 14.84
CA LYS A 37 3.11 -8.41 16.18
C LYS A 37 2.63 -6.98 16.34
N HIS A 38 3.05 -6.08 15.45
CA HIS A 38 2.80 -4.65 15.56
C HIS A 38 2.07 -4.11 14.33
N ALA A 39 1.38 -2.99 14.49
CA ALA A 39 0.76 -2.30 13.36
C ALA A 39 1.82 -1.74 12.41
N PHE A 40 1.46 -1.59 11.14
CA PHE A 40 2.35 -1.02 10.12
C PHE A 40 2.89 0.37 10.50
N THR A 41 2.11 1.16 11.23
CA THR A 41 2.36 2.57 11.52
C THR A 41 3.19 2.80 12.79
N ASP A 42 3.32 1.77 13.64
CA ASP A 42 4.04 1.78 14.90
C ASP A 42 5.51 2.16 14.68
N LYS A 43 5.92 3.33 15.17
CA LYS A 43 7.26 3.87 14.94
C LYS A 43 8.35 3.11 15.66
N GLU A 44 8.06 2.51 16.81
CA GLU A 44 9.05 1.78 17.60
C GLU A 44 9.48 0.50 16.88
N HIS A 45 8.54 -0.12 16.16
CA HIS A 45 8.74 -1.41 15.52
C HIS A 45 8.89 -1.33 13.98
N ASN A 46 8.43 -0.25 13.35
CA ASN A 46 8.43 -0.07 11.89
C ASN A 46 8.98 1.30 11.45
N SER A 47 10.25 1.58 11.75
CA SER A 47 10.98 2.82 11.39
C SER A 47 11.88 2.69 10.15
N PHE A 48 11.63 1.73 9.27
CA PHE A 48 12.38 1.56 8.04
C PHE A 48 12.14 2.72 7.07
N ARG A 49 13.15 3.08 6.26
CA ARG A 49 13.03 4.14 5.24
C ARG A 49 11.78 4.01 4.36
N TYR A 50 11.39 2.76 4.04
CA TYR A 50 10.18 2.47 3.27
C TYR A 50 8.91 2.89 4.01
N SER A 51 8.71 2.45 5.26
CA SER A 51 7.53 2.81 6.05
C SER A 51 7.48 4.31 6.33
N GLU A 52 8.62 4.92 6.70
CA GLU A 52 8.72 6.37 6.89
C GLU A 52 8.28 7.17 5.66
N THR A 53 8.71 6.74 4.47
CA THR A 53 8.34 7.41 3.22
C THR A 53 6.84 7.29 2.95
N LEU A 54 6.23 6.12 3.20
CA LEU A 54 4.80 5.93 3.02
C LEU A 54 3.97 6.74 4.02
N ILE A 55 4.39 6.82 5.28
CA ILE A 55 3.72 7.66 6.28
C ILE A 55 3.74 9.13 5.85
N GLU A 56 4.87 9.62 5.34
CA GLU A 56 4.96 10.98 4.79
C GLU A 56 4.04 11.18 3.57
N TRP A 57 3.89 10.17 2.72
CA TRP A 57 2.95 10.24 1.58
C TRP A 57 1.50 10.37 2.04
N PHE A 58 1.07 9.57 3.01
CA PHE A 58 -0.27 9.69 3.59
C PHE A 58 -0.50 11.10 4.14
N LYS A 59 0.48 11.65 4.89
CA LYS A 59 0.42 13.02 5.41
C LYS A 59 0.28 14.05 4.29
N VAL A 60 1.08 13.96 3.22
CA VAL A 60 0.99 14.86 2.06
C VAL A 60 -0.36 14.73 1.34
N TRP A 61 -0.96 13.54 1.33
CA TRP A 61 -2.31 13.30 0.81
C TRP A 61 -3.43 13.80 1.77
N GLY A 62 -3.05 14.35 2.92
CA GLY A 62 -3.98 14.86 3.94
C GLY A 62 -4.66 13.75 4.73
N ILE A 63 -3.93 12.66 4.95
CA ILE A 63 -4.34 11.51 5.76
C ILE A 63 -3.36 11.45 6.92
N GLU A 64 -3.82 11.85 8.09
CA GLU A 64 -3.01 11.78 9.29
C GLU A 64 -3.01 10.33 9.78
N VAL A 65 -1.81 9.82 10.05
CA VAL A 65 -1.60 8.46 10.51
C VAL A 65 -0.92 8.52 11.87
N ASP A 66 -1.57 7.98 12.90
CA ASP A 66 -0.98 7.84 14.22
C ASP A 66 0.16 6.80 14.20
N ARG A 67 1.23 7.14 14.89
CA ARG A 67 2.46 6.37 14.98
C ARG A 67 2.72 5.79 16.37
N SER A 68 1.76 5.95 17.28
CA SER A 68 1.81 5.36 18.61
C SER A 68 1.77 3.84 18.56
N SER A 69 2.22 3.19 19.63
CA SER A 69 2.12 1.74 19.82
C SER A 69 0.69 1.28 20.16
N ASN A 70 -0.24 2.23 20.38
CA ASN A 70 -1.67 1.98 20.56
C ASN A 70 -2.49 2.60 19.41
N PRO A 71 -2.35 2.06 18.18
CA PRO A 71 -2.91 2.62 16.96
C PRO A 71 -4.44 2.72 17.00
N GLY A 72 -4.99 3.78 16.41
CA GLY A 72 -6.44 3.96 16.20
C GLY A 72 -7.03 3.03 15.14
N PRO A 73 -8.35 3.11 14.88
CA PRO A 73 -9.03 2.25 13.90
C PRO A 73 -8.46 2.33 12.48
N LEU A 74 -8.05 3.53 12.05
CA LEU A 74 -7.44 3.72 10.73
C LEU A 74 -6.11 2.97 10.62
N GLU A 75 -5.22 3.14 11.59
CA GLU A 75 -3.91 2.49 11.65
C GLU A 75 -4.03 0.97 11.71
N ARG A 76 -5.03 0.46 12.45
CA ARG A 76 -5.36 -0.97 12.53
C ARG A 76 -5.94 -1.54 11.23
N SER A 77 -6.43 -0.68 10.34
CA SER A 77 -6.99 -1.11 9.04
C SER A 77 -5.91 -1.48 8.00
N PHE A 78 -4.65 -1.17 8.25
CA PHE A 78 -3.56 -1.45 7.30
C PHE A 78 -3.14 -2.92 7.29
N ILE A 79 -2.97 -3.48 6.10
CA ILE A 79 -2.24 -4.73 5.83
C ILE A 79 -1.07 -4.39 4.90
N GLN A 80 0.14 -4.81 5.26
CA GLN A 80 1.34 -4.71 4.44
C GLN A 80 1.71 -6.10 3.92
N THR A 81 1.81 -6.20 2.60
CA THR A 81 2.20 -7.40 1.87
C THR A 81 3.13 -7.04 0.70
N ASN A 82 3.60 -8.05 -0.01
CA ASN A 82 4.28 -7.90 -1.28
C ASN A 82 3.69 -8.85 -2.32
N TRP A 83 3.91 -8.52 -3.58
CA TRP A 83 3.49 -9.37 -4.68
C TRP A 83 4.22 -10.72 -4.65
N CYS A 84 5.54 -10.67 -4.49
CA CYS A 84 6.43 -11.82 -4.42
C CYS A 84 6.84 -12.08 -2.97
N ASP A 85 6.96 -13.35 -2.60
CA ASP A 85 7.47 -13.78 -1.29
C ASP A 85 8.99 -13.98 -1.31
N SER A 86 9.69 -13.14 -2.06
CA SER A 86 11.15 -13.16 -2.17
C SER A 86 11.75 -12.01 -1.37
N GLN A 87 12.96 -12.21 -0.87
CA GLN A 87 13.72 -11.19 -0.15
C GLN A 87 14.98 -10.81 -0.92
N SER A 88 15.04 -9.57 -1.41
CA SER A 88 16.21 -9.05 -2.13
C SER A 88 16.25 -7.52 -2.11
N LYS A 89 17.44 -6.94 -2.31
CA LYS A 89 17.60 -5.48 -2.43
C LYS A 89 17.05 -4.90 -3.74
N SER A 90 16.76 -5.74 -4.72
CA SER A 90 16.44 -5.32 -6.08
C SER A 90 15.46 -6.27 -6.74
N ALA A 91 14.46 -5.71 -7.40
CA ALA A 91 13.53 -6.46 -8.23
C ALA A 91 14.17 -7.02 -9.53
N ALA A 92 15.43 -6.70 -9.83
CA ALA A 92 16.10 -7.09 -11.07
C ALA A 92 16.30 -8.61 -11.24
N GLY A 93 16.09 -9.41 -10.20
CA GLY A 93 16.18 -10.88 -10.24
C GLY A 93 14.87 -11.62 -10.06
N ILE A 94 13.72 -10.91 -10.05
CA ILE A 94 12.41 -11.53 -9.86
C ILE A 94 11.95 -12.10 -11.20
N SER A 95 11.72 -13.41 -11.25
CA SER A 95 11.24 -14.11 -12.43
C SER A 95 9.73 -13.91 -12.63
N ASP A 96 9.24 -14.15 -13.85
CA ASP A 96 7.79 -14.15 -14.09
C ASP A 96 7.07 -15.23 -13.28
N ASP A 97 7.74 -16.34 -12.95
CA ASP A 97 7.19 -17.38 -12.07
C ASP A 97 7.03 -16.89 -10.63
N ASP A 98 7.91 -16.02 -10.14
CA ASP A 98 7.72 -15.36 -8.84
C ASP A 98 6.48 -14.47 -8.85
N TYR A 99 6.26 -13.71 -9.93
CA TYR A 99 5.03 -12.93 -10.10
C TYR A 99 3.79 -13.83 -10.20
N ARG A 100 3.87 -15.01 -10.83
CA ARG A 100 2.75 -15.94 -10.93
C ARG A 100 2.39 -16.54 -9.57
N ARG A 101 3.35 -16.83 -8.70
CA ARG A 101 3.14 -17.43 -7.37
C ARG A 101 2.57 -16.48 -6.31
N THR A 102 2.05 -15.33 -6.70
CA THR A 102 1.50 -14.34 -5.77
C THR A 102 0.31 -14.87 -4.97
N GLU A 103 0.34 -14.63 -3.66
CA GLU A 103 -0.75 -14.93 -2.74
C GLU A 103 -1.68 -13.72 -2.53
N LEU A 104 -1.41 -12.59 -3.22
CA LEU A 104 -2.14 -11.33 -3.07
C LEU A 104 -3.66 -11.50 -3.23
N PHE A 105 -4.10 -12.27 -4.22
CA PHE A 105 -5.54 -12.45 -4.48
C PHE A 105 -6.24 -13.31 -3.42
N LYS A 106 -5.51 -14.19 -2.71
CA LYS A 106 -6.05 -14.87 -1.52
C LYS A 106 -6.26 -13.88 -0.38
N LEU A 107 -5.32 -12.95 -0.17
CA LEU A 107 -5.47 -11.87 0.81
C LEU A 107 -6.63 -10.93 0.46
N ILE A 108 -6.78 -10.56 -0.83
CA ILE A 108 -7.91 -9.75 -1.30
C ILE A 108 -9.23 -10.48 -1.04
N LYS A 109 -9.31 -11.78 -1.34
CA LYS A 109 -10.51 -12.58 -1.07
C LYS A 109 -10.81 -12.66 0.43
N GLN A 110 -9.79 -12.86 1.26
CA GLN A 110 -9.92 -13.02 2.71
C GLN A 110 -10.33 -11.72 3.40
N TYR A 111 -9.64 -10.62 3.13
CA TYR A 111 -9.78 -9.37 3.87
C TYR A 111 -10.67 -8.34 3.17
N GLN A 112 -11.05 -8.58 1.91
CA GLN A 112 -11.93 -7.70 1.13
C GLN A 112 -11.52 -6.22 1.22
N PRO A 113 -10.23 -5.87 1.00
CA PRO A 113 -9.75 -4.50 1.22
C PRO A 113 -10.54 -3.52 0.36
N ARG A 114 -10.93 -2.37 0.92
CA ARG A 114 -11.64 -1.32 0.17
C ARG A 114 -10.69 -0.37 -0.54
N ALA A 115 -9.42 -0.39 -0.16
CA ALA A 115 -8.35 0.31 -0.86
C ALA A 115 -7.10 -0.58 -0.98
N ILE A 116 -6.47 -0.55 -2.15
CA ILE A 116 -5.17 -1.18 -2.40
C ILE A 116 -4.20 -0.11 -2.88
N VAL A 117 -3.04 -0.01 -2.23
CA VAL A 117 -1.93 0.84 -2.66
C VAL A 117 -0.80 -0.05 -3.19
N LEU A 118 -0.65 -0.11 -4.51
CA LEU A 118 0.50 -0.76 -5.14
C LEU A 118 1.69 0.20 -5.11
N THR A 119 2.71 -0.11 -4.32
CA THR A 119 3.90 0.75 -4.15
C THR A 119 4.96 0.47 -5.22
N ALA A 120 4.52 0.02 -6.39
CA ALA A 120 5.29 0.03 -7.62
C ALA A 120 4.34 0.09 -8.81
N VAL A 121 4.43 1.18 -9.60
CA VAL A 121 3.57 1.42 -10.75
C VAL A 121 3.58 0.28 -11.79
N SER A 122 4.69 -0.45 -11.87
CA SER A 122 4.85 -1.62 -12.76
C SER A 122 4.02 -2.84 -12.35
N LEU A 123 3.48 -2.87 -11.13
CA LEU A 123 2.56 -3.92 -10.69
C LEU A 123 1.17 -3.76 -11.28
N PHE A 124 0.77 -2.54 -11.67
CA PHE A 124 -0.60 -2.27 -12.09
C PHE A 124 -1.09 -3.11 -13.28
N PRO A 125 -0.33 -3.25 -14.39
CA PRO A 125 -0.76 -4.11 -15.50
C PRO A 125 -0.92 -5.59 -15.09
N ARG A 126 -0.03 -6.08 -14.21
CA ARG A 126 -0.10 -7.45 -13.67
C ARG A 126 -1.30 -7.62 -12.75
N PHE A 127 -1.55 -6.64 -11.88
CA PHE A 127 -2.72 -6.60 -11.01
C PHE A 127 -4.00 -6.69 -11.83
N ARG A 128 -4.15 -5.86 -12.86
CA ARG A 128 -5.34 -5.83 -13.71
C ARG A 128 -5.59 -7.17 -14.41
N ALA A 129 -4.57 -7.78 -15.00
CA ALA A 129 -4.69 -9.09 -15.63
C ALA A 129 -5.15 -10.17 -14.64
N ARG A 130 -4.51 -10.22 -13.46
CA ARG A 130 -4.84 -11.20 -12.41
C ARG A 130 -6.19 -10.93 -11.73
N ALA A 131 -6.60 -9.67 -11.62
CA ALA A 131 -7.93 -9.29 -11.12
C ALA A 131 -9.02 -9.80 -12.06
N ALA A 132 -8.83 -9.68 -13.37
CA ALA A 132 -9.74 -10.23 -14.36
C ALA A 132 -9.84 -11.77 -14.26
N GLU A 133 -8.70 -12.47 -14.15
CA GLU A 133 -8.67 -13.93 -13.91
C GLU A 133 -9.40 -14.33 -12.63
N ALA A 134 -9.32 -13.50 -11.59
CA ALA A 134 -9.98 -13.71 -10.30
C ALA A 134 -11.46 -13.29 -10.28
N GLY A 135 -12.02 -12.82 -11.40
CA GLY A 135 -13.40 -12.35 -11.49
C GLY A 135 -13.66 -11.01 -10.78
N ILE A 136 -12.62 -10.25 -10.46
CA ILE A 136 -12.72 -8.93 -9.84
C ILE A 136 -12.88 -7.91 -10.98
N ARG A 137 -14.11 -7.43 -11.16
CA ARG A 137 -14.47 -6.52 -12.25
C ARG A 137 -13.99 -5.10 -11.98
N GLU A 138 -13.23 -4.55 -12.94
CA GLU A 138 -12.94 -3.12 -13.07
C GLU A 138 -14.24 -2.40 -13.52
N LEU A 139 -14.65 -1.37 -12.79
CA LEU A 139 -15.92 -0.65 -13.02
C LEU A 139 -15.78 0.46 -14.06
N LYS A 140 -14.60 1.05 -14.15
CA LYS A 140 -14.27 2.16 -15.06
C LYS A 140 -12.85 1.99 -15.56
N ASP A 141 -12.58 2.49 -16.76
CA ASP A 141 -11.21 2.59 -17.25
C ASP A 141 -10.34 3.33 -16.24
N HIS A 142 -9.15 2.81 -16.02
CA HIS A 142 -8.19 3.42 -15.11
C HIS A 142 -7.75 4.80 -15.60
N GLU A 143 -7.54 5.69 -14.64
CA GLU A 143 -7.02 7.02 -14.87
C GLU A 143 -5.50 7.05 -14.68
N GLN A 144 -4.80 7.68 -15.64
CA GLN A 144 -3.36 7.89 -15.56
C GLN A 144 -3.06 9.30 -15.04
N TYR A 145 -2.28 9.38 -13.97
CA TYR A 145 -1.81 10.63 -13.41
C TYR A 145 -0.33 10.81 -13.71
N LEU A 146 0.00 11.89 -14.42
CA LEU A 146 1.38 12.24 -14.76
C LEU A 146 1.87 13.40 -13.90
N LEU A 147 2.99 13.19 -13.22
CA LEU A 147 3.72 14.25 -12.55
C LEU A 147 5.02 14.53 -13.29
N LYS A 148 5.22 15.79 -13.67
CA LYS A 148 6.49 16.30 -14.22
C LYS A 148 7.25 17.04 -13.11
N THR A 149 8.51 16.67 -12.88
CA THR A 149 9.39 17.44 -12.00
C THR A 149 9.93 18.68 -12.72
N ALA A 150 10.46 19.64 -11.96
CA ALA A 150 11.22 20.77 -12.50
C ALA A 150 12.42 20.33 -13.36
N THR A 151 12.96 19.13 -13.11
CA THR A 151 14.04 18.52 -13.89
C THR A 151 13.56 17.76 -15.14
N GLY A 152 12.28 17.87 -15.50
CA GLY A 152 11.69 17.22 -16.66
C GLY A 152 11.40 15.71 -16.50
N LYS A 153 11.73 15.11 -15.35
CA LYS A 153 11.42 13.70 -15.08
C LYS A 153 9.91 13.52 -14.95
N GLN A 154 9.40 12.43 -15.52
CA GLN A 154 7.99 12.07 -15.46
C GLN A 154 7.76 10.87 -14.57
N PHE A 155 6.76 10.98 -13.72
CA PHE A 155 6.30 9.90 -12.86
C PHE A 155 4.84 9.63 -13.11
N ARG A 156 4.47 8.36 -13.11
CA ARG A 156 3.11 7.91 -13.38
C ARG A 156 2.50 7.32 -12.11
N ALA A 157 1.24 7.63 -11.88
CA ALA A 157 0.38 6.87 -10.99
C ALA A 157 -0.86 6.41 -11.76
N TRP A 158 -1.47 5.31 -11.32
CA TRP A 158 -2.71 4.79 -11.87
C TRP A 158 -3.76 4.72 -10.78
N LEU A 159 -4.98 5.09 -11.12
CA LEU A 159 -6.15 4.93 -10.26
C LEU A 159 -7.17 4.07 -11.01
N ALA A 160 -7.64 3.01 -10.38
CA ALA A 160 -8.68 2.17 -10.93
C ALA A 160 -9.75 1.88 -9.88
N GLU A 161 -11.01 1.88 -10.31
CA GLU A 161 -12.15 1.53 -9.48
C GLU A 161 -12.60 0.12 -9.80
N TYR A 162 -12.65 -0.74 -8.79
CA TYR A 162 -13.26 -2.07 -8.81
C TYR A 162 -14.46 -2.07 -7.88
N ASP A 163 -15.35 -3.06 -8.03
CA ASP A 163 -16.65 -3.15 -7.34
C ASP A 163 -16.61 -2.66 -5.88
N LYS A 164 -15.80 -3.29 -5.04
CA LYS A 164 -15.66 -2.96 -3.61
C LYS A 164 -14.36 -2.26 -3.25
N THR A 165 -13.47 -2.03 -4.21
CA THR A 165 -12.07 -1.70 -3.96
C THR A 165 -11.56 -0.65 -4.92
N ASN A 166 -10.90 0.38 -4.41
CA ASN A 166 -10.11 1.29 -5.25
C ASN A 166 -8.64 0.88 -5.23
N VAL A 167 -7.97 0.94 -6.38
CA VAL A 167 -6.56 0.58 -6.54
C VAL A 167 -5.79 1.80 -6.98
N LEU A 168 -4.82 2.21 -6.16
CA LEU A 168 -3.86 3.27 -6.47
C LEU A 168 -2.48 2.64 -6.67
N ALA A 169 -1.93 2.74 -7.88
CA ALA A 169 -0.57 2.34 -8.15
C ALA A 169 0.33 3.56 -8.24
N VAL A 170 1.34 3.62 -7.37
CA VAL A 170 2.31 4.70 -7.29
C VAL A 170 3.73 4.17 -7.51
N PRO A 171 4.69 5.03 -7.88
CA PRO A 171 6.08 4.61 -7.97
C PRO A 171 6.65 4.09 -6.65
N HIS A 172 7.80 3.42 -6.70
CA HIS A 172 8.37 2.80 -5.52
C HIS A 172 8.99 3.80 -4.53
N PRO A 173 8.65 3.76 -3.21
CA PRO A 173 9.11 4.73 -2.22
C PRO A 173 10.63 4.97 -2.19
N SER A 174 11.44 3.91 -2.39
CA SER A 174 12.91 4.03 -2.35
C SER A 174 13.50 4.93 -3.44
N ARG A 175 12.83 5.07 -4.60
CA ARG A 175 13.28 5.95 -5.70
C ARG A 175 12.94 7.43 -5.46
N PHE A 176 12.13 7.73 -4.44
CA PHE A 176 11.53 9.06 -4.21
C PHE A 176 11.92 9.68 -2.88
N ALA A 177 12.56 8.92 -1.99
CA ALA A 177 13.05 9.42 -0.71
C ALA A 177 14.13 10.52 -0.84
N SER A 178 14.71 10.77 -2.02
CA SER A 178 15.61 11.90 -2.28
C SER A 178 14.97 13.08 -3.02
N ILE A 179 13.69 13.00 -3.42
CA ILE A 179 12.93 14.05 -4.13
C ILE A 179 11.66 14.39 -3.31
N LEU A 180 11.86 14.56 -1.99
CA LEU A 180 10.84 14.59 -0.94
C LEU A 180 9.69 15.59 -1.15
N GLY A 181 8.49 15.16 -0.77
CA GLY A 181 7.31 15.96 -0.43
C GLY A 181 6.50 16.50 -1.61
N LYS A 182 7.11 17.34 -2.45
CA LYS A 182 6.35 18.13 -3.45
C LYS A 182 5.83 17.29 -4.62
N SER A 183 6.52 16.20 -4.95
CA SER A 183 6.21 15.41 -6.14
C SER A 183 4.99 14.49 -5.95
N VAL A 184 4.76 13.91 -4.76
CA VAL A 184 3.57 13.06 -4.55
C VAL A 184 2.33 13.86 -4.17
N ALA A 185 2.48 15.15 -3.83
CA ALA A 185 1.38 16.06 -3.58
C ALA A 185 0.45 16.21 -4.79
N GLY A 186 1.00 16.11 -6.02
CA GLY A 186 0.21 16.07 -7.25
C GLY A 186 -0.76 14.89 -7.34
N TRP A 187 -0.59 13.87 -6.50
CA TRP A 187 -1.50 12.72 -6.39
C TRP A 187 -2.39 12.78 -5.15
N LYS A 188 -2.47 13.92 -4.44
CA LYS A 188 -3.32 14.08 -3.27
C LYS A 188 -4.78 13.74 -3.56
N GLN A 189 -5.36 14.27 -4.63
CA GLN A 189 -6.75 13.99 -4.99
C GLN A 189 -6.99 12.50 -5.34
N PRO A 190 -6.25 11.87 -6.27
CA PRO A 190 -6.45 10.45 -6.56
C PRO A 190 -6.17 9.54 -5.36
N ALA A 191 -5.21 9.88 -4.51
CA ALA A 191 -4.94 9.11 -3.30
C ALA A 191 -6.10 9.21 -2.28
N ARG A 192 -6.64 10.42 -2.06
CA ARG A 192 -7.82 10.60 -1.21
C ARG A 192 -9.02 9.84 -1.76
N TYR A 193 -9.26 9.90 -3.06
CA TYR A 193 -10.33 9.14 -3.70
C TYR A 193 -10.14 7.63 -3.56
N ALA A 194 -8.91 7.13 -3.74
CA ALA A 194 -8.63 5.71 -3.55
C ALA A 194 -8.89 5.25 -2.11
N LEU A 195 -8.60 6.10 -1.12
CA LEU A 195 -8.65 5.75 0.30
C LEU A 195 -9.99 6.12 0.97
N SER A 196 -10.87 6.87 0.30
CA SER A 196 -12.14 7.36 0.86
C SER A 196 -13.06 6.22 1.33
N LYS A 197 -13.11 5.11 0.58
CA LYS A 197 -13.91 3.93 0.93
C LYS A 197 -13.53 3.30 2.28
N VAL A 198 -12.36 3.61 2.83
CA VAL A 198 -11.93 3.21 4.19
C VAL A 198 -12.09 4.37 5.18
N ILE A 199 -11.57 5.55 4.82
CA ILE A 199 -11.49 6.72 5.72
C ILE A 199 -12.89 7.15 6.16
N ASP A 200 -13.84 7.25 5.23
CA ASP A 200 -15.19 7.76 5.52
C ASP A 200 -15.95 6.86 6.51
N ILE A 201 -15.67 5.55 6.49
CA ILE A 201 -16.28 4.55 7.38
C ILE A 201 -15.70 4.65 8.78
N GLN A 202 -14.38 4.78 8.88
CA GLN A 202 -13.70 4.88 10.17
C GLN A 202 -14.03 6.22 10.85
N SER A 203 -14.22 7.29 10.06
CA SER A 203 -14.73 8.58 10.55
C SER A 203 -16.19 8.49 11.02
N ALA A 204 -17.05 7.73 10.34
CA ALA A 204 -18.45 7.53 10.76
C ALA A 204 -18.59 6.61 11.99
N ALA A 205 -17.66 5.66 12.19
CA ALA A 205 -17.59 4.80 13.37
C ALA A 205 -17.09 5.55 14.62
N TYR A 206 -16.41 6.69 14.44
CA TYR A 206 -15.95 7.57 15.52
C TYR A 206 -17.06 8.56 15.92
N LYS A 207 -18.10 8.08 16.59
CA LYS A 207 -18.90 8.97 17.46
C LYS A 207 -18.10 9.16 18.74
N PRO A 208 -17.60 10.37 19.06
CA PRO A 208 -17.09 10.60 20.41
C PRO A 208 -18.25 10.32 21.36
N LEU A 209 -18.03 9.43 22.33
CA LEU A 209 -18.88 9.34 23.50
C LEU A 209 -18.91 10.73 24.11
N ARG A 210 -20.03 11.43 23.93
CA ARG A 210 -20.32 12.62 24.72
C ARG A 210 -20.47 12.12 26.15
N LEU A 211 -19.46 12.41 26.98
CA LEU A 211 -19.61 12.41 28.43
C LEU A 211 -20.60 13.50 28.82
#